data_AF-D4L3Q8-F1
#
_entry.id   AF-D4L3Q8-F1
#
_cell.length_a   1.000
_cell.length_b   1.000
_cell.length_c   1.000
_cell.angle_alpha   90.00
_cell.angle_beta   90.00
_cell.angle_gamma   90.00
#
_symmetry.space_group_name_H-M   'P 1'
#
loop_
_entity.id
_entity.type
_entity.pdbx_description
1 polymer ?
#
loop_
_entity_poly.entity_id
_entity_poly.type
_entity_poly.pdbx_seq_one_letter_code
_entity_poly.pdbx_strand_id
1 'polypeptide(L)'
;MRLIDADALKKDLKSVTLSNGTLVNTNAVLYLLEEYPTAYDVDKVVEQLEEWTFNADVNIGDGTMMNHNLIVSKNAIKIVEGGGVDGN
;
A
#
# COMPACT_ATOMS: atom_id res chain seq x y z
N MET A 1 -5.22 -6.35 3.23
CA MET A 1 -5.77 -4.99 3.44
C MET A 1 -6.75 -4.68 2.31
N ARG A 2 -7.93 -4.11 2.58
CA ARG A 2 -8.80 -3.60 1.50
C ARG A 2 -8.38 -2.15 1.24
N LEU A 3 -7.49 -1.96 0.28
CA LEU A 3 -7.15 -0.62 -0.22
C LEU A 3 -8.39 -0.04 -0.91
N ILE A 4 -8.74 1.20 -0.57
CA ILE A 4 -9.78 1.94 -1.28
C ILE A 4 -9.07 2.67 -2.40
N ASP A 5 -9.47 2.40 -3.64
CA ASP A 5 -9.11 3.24 -4.76
C ASP A 5 -9.76 4.62 -4.54
N ALA A 6 -8.92 5.59 -4.17
CA ALA A 6 -9.37 6.92 -3.82
C ALA A 6 -10.05 7.61 -5.03
N ASP A 7 -9.57 7.39 -6.25
CA ASP A 7 -10.11 8.01 -7.45
C ASP A 7 -11.45 7.40 -7.83
N ALA A 8 -11.59 6.08 -7.73
CA ALA A 8 -12.86 5.38 -7.90
C ALA A 8 -13.89 5.86 -6.86
N LEU A 9 -13.49 5.95 -5.58
CA LEU A 9 -14.36 6.47 -4.53
C LEU A 9 -14.75 7.94 -4.77
N LYS A 10 -13.82 8.81 -5.19
CA LYS A 10 -14.10 10.21 -5.53
C LYS A 10 -15.12 10.31 -6.67
N LYS A 11 -15.00 9.47 -7.70
CA LYS A 11 -15.95 9.41 -8.82
C LYS A 11 -17.34 8.97 -8.36
N ASP A 12 -17.41 7.91 -7.57
CA ASP A 12 -18.67 7.38 -7.05
C ASP A 12 -19.35 8.40 -6.14
N LEU A 13 -18.60 9.05 -5.25
CA LEU A 13 -19.10 10.11 -4.36
C LEU A 13 -19.64 11.32 -5.14
N LYS A 14 -18.97 11.75 -6.22
CA LYS A 14 -19.48 12.81 -7.12
C LYS A 14 -20.80 12.43 -7.79
N SER A 15 -21.06 11.14 -7.99
CA SER A 15 -22.26 10.65 -8.66
C SER A 15 -23.48 10.50 -7.73
N VAL A 16 -23.27 10.53 -6.40
CA VAL A 16 -24.36 10.49 -5.42
C VAL A 16 -25.10 11.83 -5.43
N THR A 17 -26.16 11.93 -6.22
CA THR A 17 -27.11 13.05 -6.14
C THR A 17 -27.92 12.97 -4.85
N LEU A 18 -27.99 14.09 -4.13
CA LEU A 18 -28.77 14.27 -2.90
C LEU A 18 -30.26 14.03 -3.19
N SER A 19 -30.76 12.84 -2.89
CA SER A 19 -32.18 12.66 -2.67
C SER A 19 -32.52 13.37 -1.35
N ASN A 20 -33.40 14.37 -1.44
CA ASN A 20 -34.15 14.96 -0.32
C ASN A 20 -33.49 16.16 0.41
N GLY A 21 -32.51 16.84 -0.16
CA GLY A 21 -32.12 18.20 0.26
C GLY A 21 -31.29 18.33 1.54
N THR A 22 -30.88 17.24 2.19
CA THR A 22 -29.91 17.30 3.30
C THR A 22 -28.50 17.15 2.75
N LEU A 23 -27.76 18.25 2.71
CA LEU A 23 -26.35 18.33 2.30
C LEU A 23 -25.48 17.31 3.05
N VAL A 24 -25.28 16.13 2.49
CA VAL A 24 -23.98 15.46 2.64
C VAL A 24 -23.06 16.29 1.76
N ASN A 25 -22.21 17.11 2.40
CA ASN A 25 -21.24 17.94 1.69
C ASN A 25 -20.18 16.99 1.11
N THR A 26 -20.49 16.38 -0.04
CA THR A 26 -19.58 15.48 -0.74
C THR A 26 -18.24 16.17 -0.98
N ASN A 27 -18.22 17.48 -1.20
CA ASN A 27 -16.99 18.25 -1.30
C ASN A 27 -16.17 18.19 0.00
N ALA A 28 -16.79 18.28 1.19
CA ALA A 28 -16.09 18.09 2.46
C ALA A 28 -15.51 16.68 2.60
N VAL A 29 -16.23 15.64 2.17
CA VAL A 29 -15.70 14.26 2.16
C VAL A 29 -14.53 14.13 1.17
N LEU A 30 -14.63 14.73 -0.02
CA LEU A 30 -13.57 14.75 -1.02
C LEU A 30 -12.33 15.50 -0.52
N TYR A 31 -12.51 16.63 0.16
CA TYR A 31 -11.41 17.38 0.80
C TYR A 31 -10.74 16.56 1.90
N LEU A 32 -11.50 15.90 2.77
CA LEU A 32 -10.93 15.02 3.78
C LEU A 32 -10.15 13.86 3.14
N LEU A 33 -10.64 13.28 2.04
CA LEU A 33 -9.91 12.24 1.29
C LEU A 33 -8.60 12.74 0.64
N GLU A 34 -8.46 14.05 0.41
CA GLU A 34 -7.21 14.66 -0.08
C GLU A 34 -6.26 15.04 1.07
N GLU A 35 -6.79 15.45 2.22
CA GLU A 35 -5.99 15.77 3.40
C GLU A 35 -5.49 14.53 4.15
N TYR A 36 -6.26 13.44 4.16
CA TYR A 36 -5.82 12.19 4.75
C TYR A 36 -4.89 11.46 3.77
N PRO A 37 -3.57 11.36 4.05
CA PRO A 37 -2.71 10.53 3.23
C PRO A 37 -3.30 9.11 3.21
N THR A 38 -3.43 8.53 2.02
CA THR A 38 -3.67 7.09 1.94
C THR A 38 -2.51 6.46 2.70
N ALA A 39 -2.82 5.73 3.77
CA ALA A 39 -1.83 5.16 4.68
C ALA A 39 -0.91 4.10 4.03
N TYR A 40 -1.00 3.96 2.70
CA TYR A 40 -0.24 3.03 1.91
C TYR A 40 0.40 3.77 0.72
N ASP A 41 1.71 3.94 0.79
CA ASP A 41 2.56 4.46 -0.29
C ASP A 41 3.24 3.27 -0.97
N VAL A 42 2.81 2.96 -2.19
CA VAL A 42 3.30 1.79 -2.94
C VAL A 42 4.78 1.96 -3.28
N ASP A 43 5.20 3.16 -3.66
CA ASP A 43 6.57 3.42 -4.09
C ASP A 43 7.52 3.24 -2.89
N LYS A 44 7.13 3.74 -1.72
CA LYS A 44 7.88 3.51 -0.48
C LYS A 44 7.89 2.06 -0.02
N VAL A 45 6.79 1.32 -0.17
CA VAL A 45 6.78 -0.11 0.14
C VAL A 45 7.76 -0.86 -0.75
N VAL A 46 7.81 -0.53 -2.05
CA VAL A 46 8.75 -1.14 -2.99
C VAL A 46 10.19 -0.79 -2.60
N GLU A 47 10.47 0.48 -2.30
CA GLU A 47 11.78 0.93 -1.83
C GLU A 47 12.23 0.16 -0.58
N GLN A 48 11.39 0.06 0.45
CA GLN A 48 11.69 -0.69 1.68
C GLN A 48 11.91 -2.19 1.42
N LEU A 49 11.15 -2.81 0.50
CA LEU A 49 11.37 -4.21 0.12
C LEU A 49 12.74 -4.41 -0.54
N GLU A 50 13.14 -3.48 -1.41
CA GLU A 50 14.45 -3.50 -2.07
C GLU A 50 15.60 -3.31 -1.07
N GLU A 51 15.47 -2.37 -0.12
CA GLU A 51 16.46 -2.14 0.93
C GLU A 51 16.71 -3.35 1.83
N TRP A 52 15.65 -4.09 2.16
CA TRP A 52 15.74 -5.30 3.01
C TRP A 52 16.00 -6.58 2.22
N THR A 53 16.08 -6.50 0.90
CA THR A 53 16.45 -7.62 0.04
C THR A 53 17.97 -7.76 -0.01
N PHE A 54 18.45 -8.97 0.17
CA PHE A 54 19.88 -9.29 0.12
C PHE A 54 20.14 -10.47 -0.81
N ASN A 55 21.35 -10.54 -1.32
CA ASN A 55 21.78 -11.59 -2.22
C ASN A 55 22.42 -12.74 -1.43
N ALA A 56 22.05 -14.00 -1.72
CA ALA A 56 22.64 -15.17 -1.09
C ALA A 56 22.63 -16.39 -2.01
N ASP A 57 23.61 -17.28 -1.81
CA ASP A 57 23.64 -18.58 -2.46
C ASP A 57 22.83 -19.59 -1.65
N VAL A 58 21.87 -20.24 -2.29
CA VAL A 58 20.96 -21.22 -1.68
C VAL A 58 21.19 -22.59 -2.31
N ASN A 59 21.31 -23.61 -1.47
CA ASN A 59 21.29 -25.00 -1.92
C ASN A 59 19.84 -25.44 -2.16
N ILE A 60 19.52 -25.84 -3.38
CA ILE A 60 18.14 -26.22 -3.76
C ILE A 60 17.81 -27.70 -3.52
N GLY A 61 18.69 -28.44 -2.83
CA GLY A 61 18.44 -29.80 -2.34
C GLY A 61 19.04 -30.93 -3.18
N ASP A 62 19.65 -30.60 -4.33
CA ASP A 62 20.37 -31.55 -5.20
C ASP A 62 21.90 -31.33 -5.23
N GLY A 63 22.39 -30.44 -4.35
CA GLY A 63 23.80 -30.03 -4.32
C GLY A 63 24.12 -28.84 -5.22
N THR A 64 23.18 -28.37 -6.04
CA THR A 64 23.31 -27.14 -6.81
C THR A 64 23.17 -25.93 -5.89
N MET A 65 24.13 -25.00 -5.99
CA MET A 65 24.05 -23.67 -5.37
C MET A 65 23.52 -22.68 -6.40
N MET A 66 22.49 -21.92 -6.04
CA MET A 66 21.94 -20.85 -6.88
C MET A 66 21.93 -19.53 -6.14
N ASN A 67 22.31 -18.48 -6.86
CA ASN A 67 22.33 -17.13 -6.35
C ASN A 67 20.94 -16.48 -6.48
N HIS A 68 20.37 -16.03 -5.36
CA HIS A 68 19.04 -15.43 -5.32
C HIS A 68 19.01 -14.16 -4.47
N ASN A 69 18.13 -13.24 -4.88
CA ASN A 69 17.71 -12.13 -4.04
C ASN A 69 16.63 -12.63 -3.08
N LEU A 70 16.87 -12.47 -1.79
CA LEU A 70 16.07 -12.98 -0.70
C LEU A 70 15.67 -11.85 0.23
N ILE A 71 14.48 -11.98 0.80
CA ILE A 71 14.02 -11.16 1.92
C ILE A 71 13.44 -12.09 2.98
N VAL A 72 13.68 -11.77 4.24
CA VAL A 72 13.04 -12.51 5.34
C VAL A 72 11.53 -12.29 5.25
N SER A 73 10.76 -13.37 5.13
CA SER A 73 9.30 -13.29 4.96
C SER A 73 8.61 -12.43 6.01
N LYS A 74 9.06 -12.51 7.27
CA LYS A 74 8.55 -11.66 8.37
C LYS A 74 8.83 -10.17 8.15
N ASN A 75 9.96 -9.81 7.53
CA ASN A 75 10.28 -8.41 7.23
C ASN A 75 9.43 -7.92 6.06
N ALA A 76 9.31 -8.73 4.99
CA ALA A 76 8.45 -8.42 3.86
C ALA A 76 6.98 -8.19 4.31
N ILE A 77 6.46 -9.03 5.19
CA ILE A 77 5.11 -8.88 5.77
C ILE A 77 5.00 -7.56 6.54
N LYS A 78 5.95 -7.26 7.43
CA LYS A 78 5.95 -6.00 8.20
C LYS A 78 5.98 -4.76 7.31
N ILE A 79 6.78 -4.78 6.25
CA ILE A 79 6.88 -3.68 5.28
C ILE A 79 5.54 -3.46 4.57
N VAL A 80 4.91 -4.54 4.08
CA VAL A 80 3.60 -4.48 3.43
C VAL A 80 2.51 -4.03 4.42
N GLU A 81 2.55 -4.47 5.67
CA GLU A 81 1.60 -4.03 6.70
C GLU A 81 1.80 -2.56 7.11
N GLY A 82 3.04 -2.08 7.09
CA GLY A 82 3.39 -0.69 7.39
C GLY A 82 3.03 0.31 6.28
N GLY A 83 2.76 -0.18 5.06
CA GLY A 83 2.28 0.66 3.96
C GLY A 83 3.21 1.81 3.59
N GLY A 84 4.52 1.66 3.77
CA GLY A 84 5.48 2.71 3.41
C GLY A 84 5.44 3.93 4.34
N VAL A 85 4.80 3.81 5.51
CA VAL A 85 4.99 4.76 6.61
C VAL A 85 6.32 4.42 7.27
N ASP A 86 7.23 5.39 7.37
CA ASP A 86 8.49 5.21 8.09
C ASP A 86 8.17 4.82 9.53
N GLY A 87 8.45 3.57 9.88
CA GLY A 87 8.33 3.07 11.24
C GLY A 87 9.40 3.72 12.10
N ASN A 88 9.04 4.82 12.78
CA ASN A 88 9.80 5.31 13.93
C ASN A 88 9.63 4.35 15.12
#